data_AF-A0A6P0U5E3-F1
#
_entry.id   AF-A0A6P0U5E3-F1
#
_cell.length_a   1.000
_cell.length_b   1.000
_cell.length_c   1.000
_cell.angle_alpha   90.00
_cell.angle_beta   90.00
_cell.angle_gamma   90.00
#
_symmetry.space_group_name_H-M   'P 1'
#
loop_
_entity.id
_entity.type
_entity.pdbx_description
1 polymer ?
#
loop_
_entity_poly.entity_id
_entity_poly.type
_entity_poly.pdbx_seq_one_letter_code
_entity_poly.pdbx_strand_id
1 'polypeptide(L)'
;KGFYAALGAGRTVEFAYKSGCTSIKIERIPEDLIPQLLRKNRQKLSPTKEKSTGHPKTEPILDPIYKNLEEYLRNEQWKEADLETMRLMIEIADSIESPNNRERITWLDKEDIDKIPEQDLKTIDELWVKYSKSHFGFSIQAKIWDEFCGKQKQFELKIYRDKFAKSVGWYDGKNWIGKHENLTFSRNAKPGHLPSLSFPKQNTNEISWISWQETFKCLFPRLLKLVSQPYK
;
A
#
# COMPACT_ATOMS: atom_id res chain seq x y z
N LYS A 1 -30.83 -22.21 -15.20
CA LYS A 1 -30.88 -21.01 -14.32
C LYS A 1 -29.62 -20.19 -14.61
N GLY A 2 -29.77 -19.02 -15.23
CA GLY A 2 -28.65 -18.22 -15.75
C GLY A 2 -28.09 -17.20 -14.75
N PHE A 3 -27.29 -16.26 -15.26
CA PHE A 3 -26.57 -15.23 -14.50
C PHE A 3 -27.46 -14.46 -13.50
N TYR A 4 -28.54 -13.84 -13.99
CA TYR A 4 -29.41 -13.02 -13.15
C TYR A 4 -30.18 -13.80 -12.07
N ALA A 5 -30.50 -15.07 -12.32
CA ALA A 5 -31.15 -15.92 -11.33
C ALA A 5 -30.22 -16.25 -10.15
N ALA A 6 -28.91 -16.37 -10.39
CA ALA A 6 -27.92 -16.57 -9.35
C ALA A 6 -27.69 -15.30 -8.51
N LEU A 7 -27.68 -14.12 -9.15
CA LEU A 7 -27.63 -12.84 -8.44
C LEU A 7 -28.86 -12.59 -7.57
N GLY A 8 -30.06 -12.85 -8.10
CA GLY A 8 -31.32 -12.73 -7.33
C GLY A 8 -31.42 -13.67 -6.13
N ALA A 9 -30.57 -14.71 -6.09
CA ALA A 9 -30.45 -15.64 -4.96
C ALA A 9 -29.28 -15.30 -4.00
N GLY A 10 -28.66 -14.12 -4.13
CA GLY A 10 -27.60 -13.63 -3.25
C GLY A 10 -26.23 -14.29 -3.46
N ARG A 11 -25.97 -14.92 -4.62
CA ARG A 11 -24.66 -15.54 -4.93
C ARG A 11 -23.66 -14.51 -5.45
N THR A 12 -22.37 -14.82 -5.33
CA THR A 12 -21.28 -13.95 -5.80
C THR A 12 -21.32 -13.75 -7.32
N VAL A 13 -20.74 -12.64 -7.79
CA VAL A 13 -20.69 -12.29 -9.22
C VAL A 13 -19.93 -13.35 -10.02
N GLU A 14 -18.85 -13.89 -9.46
CA GLU A 14 -18.07 -14.97 -10.06
C GLU A 14 -18.89 -16.26 -10.21
N PHE A 15 -19.68 -16.61 -9.19
CA PHE A 15 -20.57 -17.77 -9.25
C PHE A 15 -21.67 -17.58 -10.29
N ALA A 16 -22.31 -16.40 -10.30
CA ALA A 16 -23.33 -16.05 -11.28
C ALA A 16 -22.79 -16.09 -12.71
N TYR A 17 -21.58 -15.58 -12.94
CA TYR A 17 -20.89 -15.63 -14.23
C TYR A 17 -20.70 -17.06 -14.72
N LYS A 18 -20.17 -17.94 -13.86
CA LYS A 18 -19.96 -19.36 -14.20
C LYS A 18 -21.27 -20.08 -14.52
N SER A 19 -22.34 -19.82 -13.77
CA SER A 19 -23.68 -20.37 -14.05
C SER A 19 -24.26 -19.88 -15.39
N GLY A 20 -24.00 -18.61 -15.74
CA GLY A 20 -24.36 -18.03 -17.03
C GLY A 20 -23.66 -18.74 -18.20
N CYS A 21 -22.33 -18.86 -18.15
CA CYS A 21 -21.56 -19.53 -19.20
C CYS A 21 -21.98 -20.98 -19.42
N THR A 22 -22.26 -21.74 -18.35
CA THR A 22 -22.73 -23.13 -18.47
C THR A 22 -24.09 -23.22 -19.15
N SER A 23 -25.01 -22.29 -18.85
CA SER A 23 -26.33 -22.26 -19.49
C SER A 23 -26.22 -21.95 -21.00
N ILE A 24 -25.35 -21.01 -21.40
CA ILE A 24 -25.14 -20.63 -22.80
C ILE A 24 -24.54 -21.78 -23.63
N LYS A 25 -23.63 -22.58 -23.06
CA LYS A 25 -23.04 -23.74 -23.73
C LYS A 25 -24.07 -24.84 -24.03
N ILE A 26 -25.06 -25.02 -23.16
CA ILE A 26 -26.15 -25.98 -23.36
C ILE A 26 -27.03 -25.56 -24.54
N GLU A 27 -27.19 -24.25 -24.75
CA GLU A 27 -27.98 -23.65 -25.83
C GLU A 27 -27.21 -23.51 -27.17
N ARG A 28 -25.96 -23.98 -27.26
CA ARG A 28 -25.10 -23.99 -28.48
C ARG A 28 -24.93 -22.62 -29.17
N ILE A 29 -24.84 -21.54 -28.40
CA ILE A 29 -24.58 -20.19 -28.92
C ILE A 29 -23.08 -20.03 -29.26
N PRO A 30 -22.72 -19.36 -30.38
CA PRO A 30 -21.33 -19.07 -30.78
C PRO A 30 -20.49 -18.37 -29.69
N GLU A 31 -19.19 -18.72 -29.60
CA GLU A 31 -18.29 -18.31 -28.51
C GLU A 31 -18.01 -16.81 -28.43
N ASP A 32 -18.07 -16.11 -29.55
CA ASP A 32 -17.87 -14.66 -29.67
C ASP A 32 -19.00 -13.84 -29.04
N LEU A 33 -20.18 -14.45 -28.86
CA LEU A 33 -21.34 -13.83 -28.22
C LEU A 33 -21.43 -14.12 -26.71
N ILE A 34 -20.48 -14.87 -26.14
CA ILE A 34 -20.45 -15.18 -24.71
C ILE A 34 -20.00 -13.92 -23.93
N PRO A 35 -20.82 -13.40 -23.00
CA PRO A 35 -20.44 -12.25 -22.17
C PRO A 35 -19.14 -12.51 -21.42
N GLN A 36 -18.25 -11.51 -21.38
CA GLN A 36 -16.98 -11.60 -20.64
C GLN A 36 -17.07 -10.84 -19.33
N LEU A 37 -16.63 -11.48 -18.24
CA LEU A 37 -16.52 -10.81 -16.95
C LEU A 37 -15.31 -9.88 -16.95
N LEU A 38 -15.55 -8.59 -17.17
CA LEU A 38 -14.53 -7.56 -17.12
C LEU A 38 -14.32 -7.13 -15.67
N ARG A 39 -13.30 -7.66 -15.01
CA ARG A 39 -12.86 -7.15 -13.71
C ARG A 39 -12.05 -5.88 -13.94
N LYS A 40 -12.36 -4.83 -13.16
CA LYS A 40 -11.82 -3.48 -13.39
C LYS A 40 -10.33 -3.33 -13.08
N ASN A 41 -9.53 -4.41 -13.02
CA ASN A 41 -8.20 -4.52 -13.62
C ASN A 41 -7.57 -5.95 -13.53
N ARG A 42 -7.16 -6.49 -14.70
CA ARG A 42 -6.40 -7.73 -15.07
C ARG A 42 -6.99 -9.11 -14.68
N GLN A 43 -7.17 -10.12 -15.54
CA GLN A 43 -6.94 -10.40 -16.98
C GLN A 43 -8.05 -11.36 -17.48
N LYS A 44 -8.32 -11.33 -18.78
CA LYS A 44 -9.20 -12.25 -19.54
C LYS A 44 -8.55 -13.65 -19.59
N LEU A 45 -9.23 -14.68 -19.09
CA LEU A 45 -8.77 -16.07 -19.17
C LEU A 45 -9.13 -16.69 -20.54
N SER A 46 -8.14 -16.86 -21.42
CA SER A 46 -8.13 -17.85 -22.52
C SER A 46 -6.70 -18.01 -23.13
N PRO A 47 -6.37 -19.13 -23.82
CA PRO A 47 -5.07 -19.81 -23.73
C PRO A 47 -3.96 -19.41 -24.72
N THR A 48 -2.74 -19.84 -24.35
CA THR A 48 -1.38 -19.69 -24.89
C THR A 48 -1.16 -19.92 -26.40
N LYS A 49 -0.31 -19.09 -27.04
CA LYS A 49 0.93 -19.49 -27.79
C LYS A 49 1.68 -18.31 -28.45
N GLU A 50 3.01 -18.29 -28.24
CA GLU A 50 4.16 -17.87 -29.11
C GLU A 50 4.00 -16.70 -30.12
N LYS A 51 4.94 -15.76 -30.38
CA LYS A 51 6.38 -15.87 -30.71
C LYS A 51 7.04 -14.45 -30.86
N SER A 52 8.36 -14.39 -30.99
CA SER A 52 9.29 -13.23 -30.93
C SER A 52 9.02 -12.03 -31.87
N THR A 53 9.39 -10.81 -31.45
CA THR A 53 10.53 -9.99 -31.95
C THR A 53 10.58 -8.63 -31.23
N GLY A 54 11.79 -8.08 -31.05
CA GLY A 54 12.11 -7.03 -30.08
C GLY A 54 11.38 -5.69 -30.26
N HIS A 55 11.06 -5.05 -29.12
CA HIS A 55 10.56 -3.68 -28.97
C HIS A 55 11.07 -3.09 -27.63
N PRO A 56 11.12 -1.74 -27.49
CA PRO A 56 11.86 -1.02 -26.46
C PRO A 56 11.27 -1.26 -25.06
N LYS A 57 12.14 -1.18 -24.03
CA LYS A 57 11.83 -1.45 -22.60
C LYS A 57 10.44 -0.92 -22.20
N THR A 58 9.44 -1.78 -22.22
CA THR A 58 8.10 -1.51 -21.71
C THR A 58 8.22 -1.31 -20.21
N GLU A 59 7.85 -0.14 -19.68
CA GLU A 59 7.77 0.05 -18.23
C GLU A 59 6.85 -1.05 -17.64
N PRO A 60 7.21 -1.64 -16.49
CA PRO A 60 6.39 -2.67 -15.86
C PRO A 60 4.97 -2.16 -15.68
N ILE A 61 3.98 -2.99 -16.03
CA ILE A 61 2.57 -2.62 -15.89
C ILE A 61 2.26 -2.55 -14.39
N LEU A 62 2.26 -1.33 -13.82
CA LEU A 62 1.92 -1.07 -12.42
C LEU A 62 0.54 -1.63 -12.10
N ASP A 63 0.40 -2.24 -10.92
CA ASP A 63 -0.93 -2.72 -10.50
C ASP A 63 -1.88 -1.54 -10.33
N PRO A 64 -3.10 -1.61 -10.87
CA PRO A 64 -3.99 -0.47 -10.83
C PRO A 64 -4.48 -0.05 -9.44
N ILE A 65 -4.30 -0.89 -8.42
CA ILE A 65 -4.48 -0.45 -7.03
C ILE A 65 -3.54 0.71 -6.68
N TYR A 66 -2.32 0.76 -7.24
CA TYR A 66 -1.34 1.83 -6.96
C TYR A 66 -1.45 3.03 -7.90
N LYS A 67 -2.38 3.01 -8.86
CA LYS A 67 -2.47 4.04 -9.90
C LYS A 67 -2.72 5.44 -9.33
N ASN A 68 -3.63 5.54 -8.34
CA ASN A 68 -3.91 6.82 -7.70
C ASN A 68 -2.69 7.36 -6.96
N LEU A 69 -1.96 6.49 -6.25
CA LEU A 69 -0.73 6.87 -5.56
C LEU A 69 0.30 7.40 -6.55
N GLU A 70 0.51 6.69 -7.66
CA GLU A 70 1.38 7.14 -8.73
C GLU A 70 0.98 8.52 -9.28
N GLU A 71 -0.31 8.72 -9.57
CA GLU A 71 -0.81 10.00 -10.10
C GLU A 71 -0.59 11.16 -9.12
N TYR A 72 -0.93 10.98 -7.84
CA TYR A 72 -0.69 12.00 -6.81
C TYR A 72 0.80 12.32 -6.67
N LEU A 73 1.66 11.30 -6.63
CA LEU A 73 3.11 11.49 -6.51
C LEU A 73 3.70 12.19 -7.74
N ARG A 74 3.27 11.80 -8.94
CA ARG A 74 3.71 12.39 -10.21
C ARG A 74 3.35 13.88 -10.30
N ASN A 75 2.21 14.26 -9.74
CA ASN A 75 1.73 15.64 -9.70
C ASN A 75 2.21 16.42 -8.46
N GLU A 76 3.11 15.84 -7.66
CA GLU A 76 3.62 16.43 -6.41
C GLU A 76 2.51 16.77 -5.39
N GLN A 77 1.39 16.05 -5.45
CA GLN A 77 0.27 16.14 -4.52
C GLN A 77 0.59 15.32 -3.26
N TRP A 78 1.59 15.79 -2.49
CA TRP A 78 2.19 15.02 -1.39
C TRP A 78 1.21 14.66 -0.28
N LYS A 79 0.23 15.52 -0.03
CA LYS A 79 -0.79 15.29 1.00
C LYS A 79 -1.70 14.13 0.58
N GLU A 80 -2.22 14.18 -0.63
CA GLU A 80 -3.07 13.16 -1.21
C GLU A 80 -2.33 11.84 -1.38
N ALA A 81 -1.05 11.88 -1.78
CA ALA A 81 -0.20 10.70 -1.87
C ALA A 81 0.02 10.03 -0.50
N ASP A 82 0.21 10.81 0.56
CA ASP A 82 0.37 10.29 1.92
C ASP A 82 -0.92 9.62 2.41
N LEU A 83 -2.07 10.27 2.16
CA LEU A 83 -3.40 9.70 2.44
C LEU A 83 -3.65 8.40 1.68
N GLU A 84 -3.33 8.38 0.40
CA GLU A 84 -3.52 7.21 -0.46
C GLU A 84 -2.59 6.06 -0.04
N THR A 85 -1.36 6.37 0.39
CA THR A 85 -0.43 5.38 0.93
C THR A 85 -1.02 4.68 2.15
N MET A 86 -1.57 5.45 3.09
CA MET A 86 -2.23 4.90 4.27
C MET A 86 -3.46 4.06 3.92
N ARG A 87 -4.30 4.54 2.99
CA ARG A 87 -5.46 3.82 2.49
C ARG A 87 -5.06 2.47 1.89
N LEU A 88 -4.01 2.44 1.07
CA LEU A 88 -3.49 1.23 0.45
C LEU A 88 -2.95 0.25 1.48
N MET A 89 -2.15 0.71 2.45
CA MET A 89 -1.61 -0.17 3.48
C MET A 89 -2.73 -0.83 4.30
N ILE A 90 -3.81 -0.10 4.59
CA ILE A 90 -5.01 -0.66 5.23
C ILE A 90 -5.68 -1.69 4.32
N GLU A 91 -6.01 -1.32 3.07
CA GLU A 91 -6.72 -2.21 2.15
C GLU A 91 -5.97 -3.54 1.93
N ILE A 92 -4.65 -3.46 1.82
CA ILE A 92 -3.78 -4.62 1.67
C ILE A 92 -3.80 -5.48 2.94
N ALA A 93 -3.70 -4.87 4.12
CA ALA A 93 -3.75 -5.60 5.40
C ALA A 93 -5.12 -6.24 5.67
N ASP A 94 -6.22 -5.52 5.38
CA ASP A 94 -7.60 -5.96 5.60
C ASP A 94 -8.04 -7.08 4.65
N SER A 95 -7.47 -7.15 3.45
CA SER A 95 -7.81 -8.16 2.44
C SER A 95 -7.50 -9.61 2.87
N ILE A 96 -6.84 -9.80 4.03
CA ILE A 96 -6.35 -11.09 4.55
C ILE A 96 -7.05 -11.46 5.88
N GLU A 97 -8.38 -11.48 5.90
CA GLU A 97 -9.23 -11.94 7.03
C GLU A 97 -9.13 -11.15 8.35
N SER A 98 -10.13 -10.31 8.62
CA SER A 98 -10.86 -10.35 9.91
C SER A 98 -12.19 -9.57 9.81
N PRO A 99 -13.35 -10.18 10.12
CA PRO A 99 -14.66 -9.54 10.12
C PRO A 99 -14.91 -8.74 11.41
N ASN A 100 -13.91 -8.01 11.89
CA ASN A 100 -14.14 -7.03 12.93
C ASN A 100 -14.50 -5.73 12.24
N ASN A 101 -15.72 -5.28 12.48
CA ASN A 101 -16.37 -4.08 11.99
C ASN A 101 -15.54 -2.80 12.28
N ARG A 102 -14.37 -2.64 11.68
CA ARG A 102 -13.50 -1.47 11.82
C ARG A 102 -14.00 -0.38 10.88
N GLU A 103 -15.17 0.19 11.18
CA GLU A 103 -15.75 1.30 10.40
C GLU A 103 -14.81 2.54 10.34
N ARG A 104 -13.73 2.56 11.12
CA ARG A 104 -12.66 3.57 11.06
C ARG A 104 -11.31 2.96 11.44
N ILE A 105 -10.60 2.35 10.50
CA ILE A 105 -9.17 2.05 10.72
C ILE A 105 -8.42 3.38 10.75
N THR A 106 -7.90 3.70 11.93
CA THR A 106 -7.17 4.94 12.20
C THR A 106 -5.70 4.69 12.56
N TRP A 107 -5.27 3.42 12.51
CA TRP A 107 -3.89 2.96 12.66
C TRP A 107 -3.71 1.54 12.10
N LEU A 108 -2.47 1.15 11.83
CA LEU A 108 -2.09 -0.25 11.55
C LEU A 108 -1.45 -0.83 12.80
N ASP A 109 -2.04 -1.87 13.37
CA ASP A 109 -1.43 -2.61 14.48
C ASP A 109 -0.36 -3.59 13.95
N LYS A 110 0.23 -4.35 14.87
CA LYS A 110 1.27 -5.34 14.51
C LYS A 110 0.72 -6.36 13.52
N GLU A 111 -0.47 -6.90 13.78
CA GLU A 111 -1.10 -7.92 12.97
C GLU A 111 -1.39 -7.40 11.56
N ASP A 112 -1.80 -6.14 11.43
CA ASP A 112 -1.99 -5.47 10.15
C ASP A 112 -0.66 -5.34 9.40
N ILE A 113 0.40 -4.86 10.07
CA ILE A 113 1.73 -4.73 9.46
C ILE A 113 2.26 -6.08 9.00
N ASP A 114 2.09 -7.16 9.77
CA ASP A 114 2.59 -8.49 9.40
C ASP A 114 1.88 -9.08 8.16
N LYS A 115 0.65 -8.65 7.88
CA LYS A 115 -0.13 -9.08 6.69
C LYS A 115 0.28 -8.40 5.39
N ILE A 116 0.84 -7.19 5.44
CA ILE A 116 1.22 -6.46 4.22
C ILE A 116 2.37 -7.21 3.52
N PRO A 117 2.27 -7.65 2.26
CA PRO A 117 3.37 -8.33 1.58
C PRO A 117 4.60 -7.43 1.35
N GLU A 118 5.80 -8.03 1.32
CA GLU A 118 7.04 -7.26 1.08
C GLU A 118 7.06 -6.58 -0.30
N GLN A 119 6.44 -7.19 -1.30
CA GLN A 119 6.35 -6.63 -2.65
C GLN A 119 5.47 -5.38 -2.71
N ASP A 120 4.41 -5.32 -1.91
CA ASP A 120 3.57 -4.13 -1.79
C ASP A 120 4.32 -2.97 -1.16
N LEU A 121 5.02 -3.21 -0.03
CA LEU A 121 5.87 -2.21 0.61
C LEU A 121 6.94 -1.67 -0.36
N LYS A 122 7.56 -2.57 -1.12
CA LYS A 122 8.55 -2.22 -2.14
C LYS A 122 7.94 -1.37 -3.25
N THR A 123 6.77 -1.73 -3.76
CA THR A 123 6.12 -1.00 -4.85
C THR A 123 5.72 0.42 -4.40
N ILE A 124 5.17 0.55 -3.20
CA ILE A 124 4.85 1.85 -2.60
C ILE A 124 6.13 2.69 -2.45
N ASP A 125 7.19 2.11 -1.90
CA ASP A 125 8.47 2.80 -1.73
C ASP A 125 9.09 3.25 -3.05
N GLU A 126 9.09 2.40 -4.07
CA GLU A 126 9.62 2.70 -5.40
C GLU A 126 8.92 3.90 -6.03
N LEU A 127 7.59 4.02 -5.88
CA LEU A 127 6.83 5.17 -6.34
C LEU A 127 7.26 6.45 -5.61
N TRP A 128 7.31 6.40 -4.27
CA TRP A 128 7.73 7.54 -3.46
C TRP A 128 9.15 8.01 -3.81
N VAL A 129 10.10 7.08 -3.91
CA VAL A 129 11.49 7.37 -4.27
C VAL A 129 11.59 7.94 -5.68
N LYS A 130 10.91 7.33 -6.68
CA LYS A 130 10.92 7.77 -8.08
C LYS A 130 10.48 9.22 -8.21
N TYR A 131 9.30 9.56 -7.71
CA TYR A 131 8.71 10.88 -7.92
C TYR A 131 9.25 11.95 -6.97
N SER A 132 9.70 11.58 -5.77
CA SER A 132 10.38 12.51 -4.87
C SER A 132 11.85 12.76 -5.22
N LYS A 133 12.42 12.06 -6.20
CA LYS A 133 13.88 12.08 -6.51
C LYS A 133 14.71 11.63 -5.30
N SER A 134 14.31 10.51 -4.69
CA SER A 134 14.95 9.92 -3.51
C SER A 134 14.92 10.81 -2.26
N HIS A 135 13.96 11.73 -2.17
CA HIS A 135 13.81 12.61 -1.00
C HIS A 135 12.85 12.03 0.04
N PHE A 136 11.81 11.33 -0.41
CA PHE A 136 10.80 10.67 0.39
C PHE A 136 10.73 9.18 0.06
N GLY A 137 10.20 8.38 0.99
CA GLY A 137 10.09 6.94 0.86
C GLY A 137 10.45 6.20 2.14
N PHE A 138 9.92 4.98 2.28
CA PHE A 138 10.21 4.11 3.41
C PHE A 138 11.67 3.64 3.44
N SER A 139 12.32 3.47 2.29
CA SER A 139 13.75 3.17 2.20
C SER A 139 14.62 4.35 2.64
N ILE A 140 14.17 5.58 2.41
CA ILE A 140 14.83 6.79 2.90
C ILE A 140 14.73 6.85 4.43
N GLN A 141 13.53 6.60 4.98
CA GLN A 141 13.34 6.46 6.42
C GLN A 141 14.18 5.31 6.99
N ALA A 142 14.23 4.17 6.33
CA ALA A 142 15.01 3.02 6.77
C ALA A 142 16.52 3.32 6.84
N LYS A 143 17.07 4.05 5.85
CA LYS A 143 18.46 4.51 5.88
C LYS A 143 18.73 5.41 7.10
N ILE A 144 17.85 6.40 7.32
CA ILE A 144 17.96 7.30 8.49
C ILE A 144 17.84 6.52 9.80
N TRP A 145 16.98 5.51 9.86
CA TRP A 145 16.83 4.65 11.03
C TRP A 145 18.09 3.80 11.27
N ASP A 146 18.66 3.20 10.22
CA ASP A 146 19.87 2.36 10.28
C ASP A 146 21.08 3.13 10.83
N GLU A 147 21.18 4.43 10.52
CA GLU A 147 22.22 5.32 11.06
C GLU A 147 22.20 5.42 12.59
N PHE A 148 21.04 5.24 13.23
CA PHE A 148 20.85 5.47 14.67
C PHE A 148 20.56 4.21 15.48
N CYS A 149 19.93 3.18 14.91
CA CYS A 149 19.46 2.01 15.66
C CYS A 149 20.56 1.04 16.14
N GLY A 150 21.81 1.31 15.74
CA GLY A 150 22.98 0.54 16.16
C GLY A 150 22.97 -0.91 15.64
N LYS A 151 23.96 -1.71 16.07
CA LYS A 151 24.22 -3.06 15.54
C LYS A 151 23.08 -4.05 15.77
N GLN A 152 22.34 -3.91 16.88
CA GLN A 152 21.24 -4.82 17.21
C GLN A 152 19.97 -4.53 16.40
N LYS A 153 19.90 -3.36 15.73
CA LYS A 153 18.75 -2.90 14.94
C LYS A 153 17.41 -3.00 15.68
N GLN A 154 17.46 -2.88 17.01
CA GLN A 154 16.28 -2.95 17.87
C GLN A 154 15.67 -1.56 18.00
N PHE A 155 14.35 -1.53 18.14
CA PHE A 155 13.63 -0.29 18.39
C PHE A 155 13.86 0.16 19.84
N GLU A 156 14.46 1.33 20.00
CA GLU A 156 14.55 2.03 21.27
C GLU A 156 13.82 3.38 21.17
N LEU A 157 12.87 3.63 22.06
CA LEU A 157 12.02 4.82 22.01
C LEU A 157 12.81 6.14 22.06
N LYS A 158 13.89 6.19 22.85
CA LYS A 158 14.75 7.39 22.94
C LYS A 158 15.46 7.66 21.61
N ILE A 159 16.00 6.62 20.98
CA ILE A 159 16.62 6.73 19.65
C ILE A 159 15.58 7.15 18.62
N TYR A 160 14.41 6.51 18.64
CA TYR A 160 13.31 6.84 17.76
C TYR A 160 12.93 8.33 17.88
N ARG A 161 12.66 8.83 19.10
CA ARG A 161 12.25 10.21 19.32
C ARG A 161 13.38 11.21 19.05
N ASP A 162 14.52 11.04 19.72
CA ASP A 162 15.54 12.08 19.81
C ASP A 162 16.48 12.10 18.59
N LYS A 163 16.53 11.00 17.82
CA LYS A 163 17.32 10.89 16.59
C LYS A 163 16.43 10.80 15.37
N PHE A 164 15.70 9.70 15.20
CA PHE A 164 14.98 9.44 13.95
C PHE A 164 13.86 10.46 13.68
N ALA A 165 12.89 10.58 14.59
CA ALA A 165 11.73 11.46 14.43
C ALA A 165 12.16 12.93 14.30
N LYS A 166 13.24 13.33 14.98
CA LYS A 166 13.84 14.65 14.81
C LYS A 166 14.49 14.85 13.43
N SER A 167 15.17 13.83 12.91
CA SER A 167 15.80 13.84 11.60
C SER A 167 14.79 13.91 10.46
N VAL A 168 13.70 13.14 10.53
CA VAL A 168 12.61 13.20 9.53
C VAL A 168 11.64 14.37 9.75
N GLY A 169 11.76 15.07 10.89
CA GLY A 169 10.97 16.28 11.17
C GLY A 169 9.58 16.04 11.72
N TRP A 170 9.33 14.88 12.35
CA TRP A 170 8.09 14.59 13.07
C TRP A 170 8.12 15.07 14.53
N TYR A 171 9.31 15.33 15.06
CA TYR A 171 9.53 15.86 16.41
C TYR A 171 10.54 17.02 16.38
N ASP A 172 10.20 18.16 16.97
CA ASP A 172 11.08 19.36 16.94
C ASP A 172 12.05 19.43 18.15
N GLY A 173 11.97 18.49 19.09
CA GLY A 173 12.69 18.52 20.38
C GLY A 173 11.82 18.97 21.55
N LYS A 174 10.61 19.43 21.29
CA LYS A 174 9.61 19.83 22.30
C LYS A 174 8.26 19.17 22.00
N ASN A 175 7.79 19.27 20.76
CA ASN A 175 6.46 18.85 20.33
C ASN A 175 6.52 17.84 19.18
N TRP A 176 5.56 16.91 19.18
CA TRP A 176 5.27 16.05 18.04
C TRP A 176 4.32 16.76 17.08
N ILE A 177 4.43 16.45 15.79
CA ILE A 177 3.36 16.77 14.83
C ILE A 177 2.18 15.85 15.14
N GLY A 178 1.21 16.36 15.89
CA GLY A 178 0.09 15.57 16.41
C GLY A 178 -1.09 15.38 15.44
N LYS A 179 -1.10 16.05 14.29
CA LYS A 179 -2.17 15.98 13.29
C LYS A 179 -1.59 15.89 11.90
N HIS A 180 -2.23 15.08 11.04
CA HIS A 180 -1.84 14.93 9.64
C HIS A 180 -1.77 16.27 8.91
N GLU A 181 -2.72 17.17 9.18
CA GLU A 181 -2.79 18.49 8.54
C GLU A 181 -1.61 19.41 8.87
N ASN A 182 -0.88 19.12 9.94
CA ASN A 182 0.27 19.92 10.38
C ASN A 182 1.60 19.42 9.78
N LEU A 183 1.60 18.35 9.01
CA LEU A 183 2.79 17.88 8.29
C LEU A 183 3.15 18.85 7.15
N THR A 184 4.42 18.84 6.76
CA THR A 184 4.91 19.66 5.65
C THR A 184 4.79 18.88 4.34
N PHE A 185 3.74 19.14 3.57
CA PHE A 185 3.48 18.50 2.27
C PHE A 185 4.15 19.24 1.11
N SER A 186 5.47 19.38 1.18
CA SER A 186 6.26 19.98 0.10
C SER A 186 7.69 19.42 0.11
N ARG A 187 8.42 19.61 -1.00
CA ARG A 187 9.84 19.24 -1.10
C ARG A 187 10.75 19.96 -0.09
N ASN A 188 10.30 21.05 0.54
CA ASN A 188 11.05 21.74 1.59
C ASN A 188 11.07 20.97 2.92
N ALA A 189 10.25 19.93 3.06
CA ALA A 189 10.31 19.04 4.22
C ALA A 189 11.65 18.30 4.28
N LYS A 190 12.01 17.79 5.46
CA LYS A 190 13.24 17.03 5.64
C LYS A 190 13.21 15.70 4.85
N PRO A 191 14.37 15.15 4.45
CA PRO A 191 14.42 13.82 3.86
C PRO A 191 13.74 12.77 4.74
N GLY A 192 12.95 11.89 4.13
CA GLY A 192 12.19 10.85 4.83
C GLY A 192 10.96 11.36 5.60
N HIS A 193 10.59 12.64 5.50
CA HIS A 193 9.40 13.17 6.18
C HIS A 193 8.10 12.46 5.79
N LEU A 194 8.01 12.01 4.53
CA LEU A 194 6.88 11.26 4.00
C LEU A 194 7.36 9.90 3.45
N PRO A 195 6.53 8.85 3.49
CA PRO A 195 5.16 8.82 4.04
C PRO A 195 5.12 8.87 5.57
N SER A 196 4.12 9.53 6.16
CA SER A 196 4.07 9.84 7.60
C SER A 196 3.48 8.72 8.48
N LEU A 197 2.69 7.82 7.89
CA LEU A 197 1.84 6.85 8.61
C LEU A 197 0.89 7.51 9.64
N SER A 198 0.56 8.80 9.47
CA SER A 198 -0.35 9.56 10.34
C SER A 198 -1.75 9.66 9.73
N PHE A 199 -2.73 8.96 10.29
CA PHE A 199 -4.08 8.92 9.72
C PHE A 199 -4.87 10.19 10.09
N PRO A 200 -5.66 10.80 9.16
CA PRO A 200 -6.38 12.06 9.47
C PRO A 200 -7.43 11.93 10.56
N LYS A 201 -8.01 10.73 10.72
CA LYS A 201 -8.99 10.42 11.75
C LYS A 201 -8.37 9.78 13.00
N GLN A 202 -7.04 9.83 13.11
CA GLN A 202 -6.31 9.25 14.24
C GLN A 202 -6.74 9.92 15.55
N ASN A 203 -7.47 9.19 16.38
CA ASN A 203 -7.70 9.61 17.75
C ASN A 203 -6.51 9.15 18.60
N THR A 204 -5.55 10.04 18.81
CA THR A 204 -4.35 9.76 19.63
C THR A 204 -4.69 9.42 21.09
N ASN A 205 -5.91 9.69 21.54
CA ASN A 205 -6.36 9.31 22.88
C ASN A 205 -6.84 7.84 22.94
N GLU A 206 -7.18 7.24 21.80
CA GLU A 206 -7.58 5.83 21.67
C GLU A 206 -6.40 4.91 21.34
N ILE A 207 -5.34 5.46 20.71
CA ILE A 207 -4.10 4.73 20.44
C ILE A 207 -3.18 4.84 21.64
N SER A 208 -2.94 3.71 22.30
CA SER A 208 -1.91 3.68 23.33
C SER A 208 -0.53 3.93 22.73
N TRP A 209 0.32 4.65 23.46
CA TRP A 209 1.75 4.80 23.12
C TRP A 209 2.46 3.45 22.93
N ILE A 210 1.94 2.38 23.54
CA ILE A 210 2.45 1.01 23.41
C ILE A 210 2.12 0.48 22.01
N SER A 211 0.87 0.60 21.57
CA SER A 211 0.42 0.16 20.25
C SER A 211 1.24 0.82 19.13
N TRP A 212 1.47 2.13 19.25
CA TRP A 212 2.28 2.87 18.29
C TRP A 212 3.74 2.36 18.27
N GLN A 213 4.34 2.09 19.43
CA GLN A 213 5.70 1.53 19.50
C GLN A 213 5.79 0.13 18.88
N GLU A 214 4.79 -0.73 19.09
CA GLU A 214 4.76 -2.06 18.50
C GLU A 214 4.66 -2.01 16.96
N THR A 215 3.89 -1.07 16.39
CA THR A 215 3.85 -0.85 14.94
C THR A 215 5.25 -0.58 14.38
N PHE A 216 6.00 0.34 14.96
CA PHE A 216 7.35 0.68 14.46
C PHE A 216 8.39 -0.40 14.76
N LYS A 217 8.27 -1.13 15.88
CA LYS A 217 9.06 -2.32 16.17
C LYS A 217 8.93 -3.38 15.08
N CYS A 218 7.73 -3.58 14.55
CA CYS A 218 7.47 -4.54 13.48
C CYS A 218 7.82 -3.99 12.10
N LEU A 219 7.53 -2.71 11.85
CA LEU A 219 7.70 -2.10 10.53
C LEU A 219 9.18 -1.86 10.17
N PHE A 220 9.99 -1.29 11.07
CA PHE A 220 11.36 -0.91 10.72
C PHE A 220 12.25 -2.07 10.25
N PRO A 221 12.24 -3.27 10.88
CA PRO A 221 12.97 -4.41 10.35
C PRO A 221 12.59 -4.76 8.91
N ARG A 222 11.31 -4.59 8.54
CA ARG A 222 10.83 -4.81 7.17
C ARG A 222 11.30 -3.71 6.23
N LEU A 223 11.28 -2.45 6.65
CA LEU A 223 11.78 -1.34 5.84
C LEU A 223 13.29 -1.44 5.59
N LEU A 224 14.06 -1.92 6.58
CA LEU A 224 15.51 -2.14 6.44
C LEU A 224 15.85 -3.19 5.36
N LYS A 225 14.96 -4.16 5.11
CA LYS A 225 15.12 -5.11 4.00
C LYS A 225 15.04 -4.43 2.64
N LEU A 226 14.28 -3.33 2.51
CA LEU A 226 14.18 -2.56 1.27
C LEU A 226 15.53 -1.94 0.88
N VAL A 227 16.31 -1.48 1.87
CA VAL A 227 17.64 -0.89 1.65
C VAL A 227 18.66 -1.95 1.18
N SER A 228 18.45 -3.21 1.55
CA SER A 228 19.38 -4.31 1.26
C SER A 228 19.18 -4.91 -0.14
N GLN A 229 18.14 -4.49 -0.87
CA GLN A 229 17.88 -4.92 -2.24
C GLN A 229 18.15 -3.74 -3.20
N PRO A 230 19.21 -3.76 -4.02
CA PRO A 230 19.37 -2.72 -5.04
C PRO A 230 18.18 -2.76 -6.00
N TYR A 231 17.61 -1.58 -6.29
CA TYR A 231 16.60 -1.42 -7.33
C TYR A 231 17.18 -1.98 -8.65
N LYS A 232 16.52 -2.98 -9.24
CA LYS A 232 16.94 -3.63 -10.48
C LYS A 232 16.54 -2.81 -11.70
#